data_AF-C7DTJ9-F1
#
_entry.id   AF-C7DTJ9-F1
#
_cell.length_a   1.000
_cell.length_b   1.000
_cell.length_c   1.000
_cell.angle_alpha   90.00
_cell.angle_beta   90.00
_cell.angle_gamma   90.00
#
_symmetry.space_group_name_H-M   'P 1'
#
loop_
_entity.id
_entity.type
_entity.pdbx_description
1 polymer ?
#
loop_
_entity_poly.entity_id
_entity_poly.type
_entity_poly.pdbx_seq_one_letter_code
_entity_poly.pdbx_strand_id
1 'polypeptide(L)'
;SEGKTSDADWESCFFIWHKPTSNICEIPNISEELSKTMDEYVSQLYKFAERLSKLMSENLGLDQETIMNAFSGSKGPAFGTKVAKYPECPRPELMRGLREHTDAGGIILLLQDDQVPGLEFFKDGKWIPIPPSKNNTIFINTGDQVEILSNGKYKSVVHRVMTVKHGSRL
;
A
#
# COMPACT_ATOMS: atom_id res chain seq x y z
N SER A 1 7.81 -5.90 33.37
CA SER A 1 6.53 -6.01 32.65
C SER A 1 6.74 -5.49 31.24
N GLU A 2 6.92 -6.38 30.27
CA GLU A 2 6.94 -6.00 28.86
C GLU A 2 5.61 -5.31 28.55
N GLY A 3 5.66 -4.00 28.30
CA GLY A 3 4.45 -3.20 28.09
C GLY A 3 3.70 -3.75 26.90
N LYS A 4 2.44 -4.14 27.09
CA LYS A 4 1.54 -4.49 25.99
C LYS A 4 1.55 -3.35 24.99
N THR A 5 1.93 -3.63 23.74
CA THR A 5 1.71 -2.73 22.63
C THR A 5 0.22 -2.47 22.49
N SER A 6 -0.16 -1.22 22.21
CA SER A 6 -1.56 -0.79 22.08
C SER A 6 -2.30 -1.56 20.97
N ASP A 7 -3.60 -1.76 21.14
CA ASP A 7 -4.50 -2.33 20.12
C ASP A 7 -4.97 -1.28 19.08
N ALA A 8 -4.36 -0.09 19.10
CA ALA A 8 -4.63 1.03 18.20
C ALA A 8 -3.42 1.37 17.33
N ASP A 9 -3.69 1.86 16.12
CA ASP A 9 -2.69 2.34 15.17
C ASP A 9 -2.46 3.84 15.35
N TRP A 10 -1.20 4.27 15.41
CA TRP A 10 -0.79 5.67 15.47
C TRP A 10 -0.75 6.27 14.05
N GLU A 11 -1.93 6.36 13.45
CA GLU A 11 -2.13 6.73 12.05
C GLU A 11 -3.23 7.79 11.93
N SER A 12 -3.03 8.73 11.01
CA SER A 12 -4.11 9.56 10.45
C SER A 12 -4.23 9.21 8.97
N CYS A 13 -5.39 8.72 8.54
CA CYS A 13 -5.58 8.32 7.15
C CYS A 13 -6.97 8.65 6.63
N PHE A 14 -7.07 8.71 5.30
CA PHE A 14 -8.33 8.71 4.56
C PHE A 14 -8.18 7.90 3.27
N PHE A 15 -9.30 7.52 2.67
CA PHE A 15 -9.33 6.70 1.47
C PHE A 15 -9.99 7.44 0.31
N ILE A 16 -9.34 7.38 -0.85
CA ILE A 16 -9.89 7.82 -2.12
C ILE A 16 -10.15 6.57 -2.96
N TRP A 17 -11.40 6.33 -3.31
CA TRP A 17 -11.78 5.35 -4.33
C TRP A 17 -11.69 6.01 -5.69
N HIS A 18 -11.12 5.30 -6.67
CA HIS A 18 -10.95 5.78 -8.05
C HIS A 18 -11.79 4.95 -9.03
N LYS A 19 -11.85 3.64 -8.78
CA LYS A 19 -12.65 2.68 -9.56
C LYS A 19 -13.45 1.76 -8.63
N PRO A 20 -14.65 1.35 -9.04
CA PRO A 20 -15.31 1.66 -10.32
C PRO A 20 -15.90 3.08 -10.40
N THR A 21 -16.05 3.76 -9.27
CA THR A 21 -16.57 5.13 -9.19
C THR A 21 -15.68 5.92 -8.25
N SER A 22 -15.31 7.14 -8.66
CA SER A 22 -14.48 8.01 -7.83
C SER A 22 -15.30 8.71 -6.76
N ASN A 23 -14.78 8.78 -5.53
CA ASN A 23 -15.38 9.54 -4.44
C ASN A 23 -14.62 10.85 -4.14
N ILE A 24 -13.63 11.24 -4.95
CA ILE A 24 -12.72 12.36 -4.63
C ILE A 24 -13.46 13.68 -4.40
N CYS A 25 -14.55 13.93 -5.15
CA CYS A 25 -15.39 15.11 -5.01
C CYS A 25 -16.22 15.15 -3.72
N GLU A 26 -16.36 14.01 -3.03
CA GLU A 26 -17.11 13.89 -1.77
C GLU A 26 -16.21 14.12 -0.54
N ILE A 27 -14.88 14.13 -0.73
CA ILE A 27 -13.93 14.27 0.37
C ILE A 27 -13.78 15.76 0.71
N PRO A 28 -14.06 16.17 1.96
CA PRO A 28 -13.96 17.56 2.35
C PRO A 28 -12.50 18.02 2.35
N ASN A 29 -12.29 19.31 2.06
CA ASN A 29 -10.98 19.97 2.12
C ASN A 29 -9.91 19.44 1.14
N ILE A 30 -10.30 18.71 0.09
CA ILE A 30 -9.43 18.42 -1.05
C ILE A 30 -9.47 19.64 -2.00
N SER A 31 -8.31 20.22 -2.29
CA SER A 31 -8.23 21.32 -3.26
C SER A 31 -8.44 20.81 -4.68
N GLU A 32 -8.91 21.68 -5.57
CA GLU A 32 -9.05 21.36 -7.00
C GLU A 32 -7.70 20.96 -7.62
N GLU A 33 -6.61 21.60 -7.19
CA GLU A 33 -5.24 21.26 -7.60
C GLU A 33 -4.87 19.84 -7.18
N LEU A 34 -5.08 19.48 -5.90
CA LEU A 34 -4.80 18.13 -5.40
C LEU A 34 -5.65 17.09 -6.12
N SER A 35 -6.93 17.40 -6.39
CA SER A 35 -7.80 16.51 -7.14
C SER A 35 -7.23 16.21 -8.54
N LYS A 36 -6.82 17.24 -9.28
CA LYS A 36 -6.22 17.07 -10.61
C LYS A 36 -4.91 16.28 -10.57
N THR A 37 -4.03 16.60 -9.61
CA THR A 37 -2.78 15.85 -9.42
C THR A 37 -3.03 14.38 -9.09
N MET A 38 -4.01 14.10 -8.23
CA MET A 38 -4.39 12.72 -7.89
C MET A 38 -4.92 11.97 -9.11
N ASP A 39 -5.77 12.58 -9.93
CA ASP A 39 -6.29 11.96 -11.15
C ASP A 39 -5.17 11.59 -12.14
N GLU A 40 -4.22 12.50 -12.35
CA GLU A 40 -3.05 12.25 -13.22
C GLU A 40 -2.14 11.15 -12.66
N TYR A 41 -1.87 11.19 -11.36
CA TYR A 41 -1.02 10.20 -10.68
C TYR A 41 -1.64 8.80 -10.72
N VAL A 42 -2.93 8.70 -10.38
CA VAL A 42 -3.69 7.45 -10.35
C VAL A 42 -3.85 6.85 -11.74
N SER A 43 -4.04 7.68 -12.76
CA SER A 43 -4.09 7.22 -14.16
C SER A 43 -2.77 6.54 -14.57
N GLN A 44 -1.62 7.07 -14.13
CA GLN A 44 -0.32 6.46 -14.37
C GLN A 44 -0.11 5.19 -13.54
N LEU A 45 -0.45 5.19 -12.25
CA LEU A 45 -0.36 4.01 -11.39
C LEU A 45 -1.25 2.86 -11.87
N TYR A 46 -2.45 3.17 -12.37
CA TYR A 46 -3.35 2.15 -12.90
C TYR A 46 -2.75 1.45 -14.12
N LYS A 47 -2.23 2.21 -15.09
CA LYS A 47 -1.50 1.66 -16.25
C LYS A 47 -0.27 0.85 -15.82
N PHE A 48 0.42 1.31 -14.78
CA PHE A 48 1.56 0.58 -14.23
C PHE A 48 1.14 -0.75 -13.61
N ALA A 49 0.08 -0.77 -12.80
CA ALA A 49 -0.51 -2.00 -12.24
C ALA A 49 -0.97 -2.97 -13.33
N GLU A 50 -1.59 -2.48 -14.41
CA GLU A 50 -1.98 -3.28 -15.57
C GLU A 50 -0.77 -3.91 -16.28
N ARG A 51 0.31 -3.15 -16.47
CA ARG A 51 1.53 -3.70 -17.05
C ARG A 51 2.16 -4.75 -16.12
N LEU A 52 2.15 -4.50 -14.82
CA LEU A 52 2.72 -5.41 -13.84
C LEU A 52 1.96 -6.72 -13.75
N SER A 53 0.62 -6.68 -13.77
CA SER A 53 -0.22 -7.88 -13.75
C SER A 53 0.00 -8.76 -14.99
N LYS A 54 0.26 -8.16 -16.16
CA LYS A 54 0.61 -8.89 -17.39
C LYS A 54 1.95 -9.62 -17.25
N LEU A 55 2.98 -8.92 -16.76
CA LEU A 55 4.30 -9.50 -16.52
C LEU A 55 4.26 -10.62 -15.47
N MET A 56 3.46 -10.45 -14.41
CA MET A 56 3.25 -11.48 -13.40
C MET A 56 2.54 -12.71 -13.99
N SER A 57 1.55 -12.51 -14.86
CA SER A 57 0.86 -13.61 -15.55
C SER A 57 1.83 -14.37 -16.46
N GLU A 58 2.64 -13.65 -17.24
CA GLU A 58 3.66 -14.23 -18.12
C GLU A 58 4.70 -15.04 -17.33
N ASN A 59 5.22 -14.50 -16.22
CA ASN A 59 6.15 -15.21 -15.33
C ASN A 59 5.56 -16.48 -14.71
N LEU A 60 4.24 -16.54 -14.57
CA LEU A 60 3.52 -17.72 -14.08
C LEU A 60 3.19 -18.72 -15.20
N GLY A 61 3.44 -18.39 -16.46
CA GLY A 61 3.08 -19.19 -17.63
C GLY A 61 1.59 -19.12 -17.97
N LEU A 62 0.92 -18.02 -17.61
CA LEU A 62 -0.50 -17.78 -17.84
C LEU A 62 -0.72 -16.82 -19.02
N ASP A 63 -1.95 -16.76 -19.53
CA ASP A 63 -2.34 -15.69 -20.45
C ASP A 63 -2.16 -14.32 -19.78
N GLN A 64 -1.65 -13.33 -20.51
CA GLN A 64 -1.24 -12.04 -19.95
C GLN A 64 -2.39 -11.32 -19.21
N GLU A 65 -3.65 -11.55 -19.59
CA GLU A 65 -4.79 -10.89 -18.96
C GLU A 65 -5.32 -11.63 -17.72
N THR A 66 -4.76 -12.81 -17.39
CA THR A 66 -5.32 -13.70 -16.34
C THR A 66 -5.46 -13.00 -14.99
N ILE A 67 -4.39 -12.39 -14.48
CA ILE A 67 -4.42 -11.74 -13.16
C ILE A 67 -5.36 -10.53 -13.18
N MET A 68 -5.34 -9.69 -14.22
CA MET A 68 -6.21 -8.51 -14.29
C MET A 68 -7.69 -8.88 -14.40
N ASN A 69 -8.00 -9.89 -15.21
CA ASN A 69 -9.37 -10.38 -15.38
C ASN A 69 -9.93 -10.94 -14.07
N ALA A 70 -9.10 -11.62 -13.27
CA ALA A 70 -9.50 -12.11 -11.95
C ALA A 70 -9.95 -10.99 -11.00
N PHE A 71 -9.39 -9.77 -11.13
CA PHE A 71 -9.78 -8.61 -10.32
C PHE A 71 -10.96 -7.82 -10.90
N SER A 72 -11.31 -8.01 -12.17
CA SER A 72 -12.17 -7.07 -12.90
C SER A 72 -13.67 -7.29 -12.71
N GLY A 73 -14.12 -8.48 -12.31
CA GLY A 73 -15.55 -8.76 -12.12
C GLY A 73 -16.44 -8.23 -13.26
N SER A 74 -17.64 -7.74 -12.93
CA SER A 74 -18.55 -7.12 -13.93
C SER A 74 -18.42 -5.60 -14.08
N LYS A 75 -17.71 -4.93 -13.16
CA LYS A 75 -17.62 -3.46 -13.10
C LYS A 75 -16.19 -2.92 -13.27
N GLY A 76 -15.24 -3.77 -13.62
CA GLY A 76 -13.82 -3.47 -13.59
C GLY A 76 -13.21 -3.64 -12.20
N PRO A 77 -11.87 -3.51 -12.09
CA PRO A 77 -11.17 -3.73 -10.84
C PRO A 77 -11.45 -2.61 -9.84
N ALA A 78 -11.46 -2.97 -8.55
CA ALA A 78 -11.41 -1.98 -7.48
C ALA A 78 -10.02 -1.33 -7.47
N PHE A 79 -9.96 -0.01 -7.52
CA PHE A 79 -8.71 0.76 -7.44
C PHE A 79 -8.92 1.94 -6.51
N GLY A 80 -8.07 2.06 -5.49
CA GLY A 80 -8.17 3.10 -4.47
C GLY A 80 -6.80 3.46 -3.91
N THR A 81 -6.73 4.60 -3.24
CA THR A 81 -5.53 5.08 -2.56
C THR A 81 -5.84 5.31 -1.10
N LYS A 82 -5.11 4.61 -0.23
CA LYS A 82 -4.99 4.99 1.18
C LYS A 82 -3.96 6.13 1.27
N VAL A 83 -4.38 7.30 1.73
CA VAL A 83 -3.47 8.39 2.07
C VAL A 83 -3.30 8.34 3.58
N ALA A 84 -2.09 8.03 4.04
CA ALA A 84 -1.77 7.88 5.45
C ALA A 84 -0.68 8.86 5.86
N LYS A 85 -0.71 9.24 7.14
CA LYS A 85 0.36 9.97 7.81
C LYS A 85 0.55 9.36 9.19
N TYR A 86 1.81 9.17 9.56
CA TYR A 86 2.23 8.66 10.86
C TYR A 86 2.94 9.80 11.59
N PRO A 87 2.26 10.47 12.54
CA PRO A 87 2.84 11.59 13.28
C PRO A 87 3.98 11.16 14.19
N GLU A 88 4.75 12.15 14.65
CA GLU A 88 5.70 11.96 15.74
C GLU A 88 5.01 11.29 16.93
N CYS A 89 5.66 10.27 17.50
CA CYS A 89 5.17 9.53 18.64
C CYS A 89 6.13 9.68 19.83
N PRO A 90 5.70 10.24 20.97
CA PRO A 90 6.57 10.40 22.14
C PRO A 90 7.06 9.09 22.76
N ARG A 91 6.34 7.99 22.52
CA ARG A 91 6.60 6.64 23.07
C ARG A 91 6.48 5.57 21.98
N PRO A 92 7.42 5.54 21.02
CA PRO A 92 7.33 4.67 19.85
C PRO A 92 7.41 3.17 20.20
N GLU A 93 7.93 2.84 21.37
CA GLU A 93 7.97 1.47 21.90
C GLU A 93 6.58 0.92 22.27
N LEU A 94 5.59 1.78 22.53
CA LEU A 94 4.25 1.38 22.98
C LEU A 94 3.22 1.30 21.85
N MET A 95 3.51 1.86 20.68
CA MET A 95 2.56 2.05 19.58
C MET A 95 3.17 1.66 18.24
N ARG A 96 2.38 1.02 17.38
CA ARG A 96 2.70 0.89 15.97
C ARG A 96 2.06 2.05 15.21
N GLY A 97 2.71 2.48 14.13
CA GLY A 97 2.07 3.36 13.16
C GLY A 97 0.95 2.60 12.48
N LEU A 98 1.24 1.39 12.03
CA LEU A 98 0.29 0.40 11.54
C LEU A 98 0.75 -0.98 11.98
N ARG A 99 -0.14 -1.74 12.63
CA ARG A 99 0.16 -3.09 13.12
C ARG A 99 0.52 -4.08 12.01
N GLU A 100 1.11 -5.19 12.44
CA GLU A 100 1.51 -6.31 11.62
C GLU A 100 0.30 -6.90 10.86
N HIS A 101 0.34 -6.89 9.53
CA HIS A 101 -0.72 -7.44 8.68
C HIS A 101 -0.19 -7.84 7.29
N THR A 102 -1.02 -8.56 6.54
CA THR A 102 -0.90 -8.71 5.08
C THR A 102 -1.97 -7.86 4.40
N ASP A 103 -1.73 -7.52 3.13
CA ASP A 103 -2.73 -6.81 2.33
C ASP A 103 -3.73 -7.80 1.76
N ALA A 104 -5.02 -7.62 2.05
CA ALA A 104 -6.08 -8.49 1.53
C ALA A 104 -6.25 -8.42 0.00
N GLY A 105 -5.70 -7.38 -0.65
CA GLY A 105 -5.92 -7.04 -2.05
C GLY A 105 -5.02 -7.77 -3.05
N GLY A 106 -4.78 -7.10 -4.18
CA GLY A 106 -4.01 -7.63 -5.32
C GLY A 106 -2.58 -7.13 -5.36
N ILE A 107 -2.33 -6.07 -6.13
CA ILE A 107 -1.01 -5.45 -6.28
C ILE A 107 -1.05 -4.10 -5.56
N ILE A 108 -0.06 -3.84 -4.72
CA ILE A 108 0.06 -2.60 -3.95
C ILE A 108 1.22 -1.80 -4.53
N LEU A 109 0.96 -0.52 -4.80
CA LEU A 109 1.93 0.45 -5.31
C LEU A 109 2.07 1.55 -4.27
N LEU A 110 3.22 1.59 -3.60
CA LEU A 110 3.48 2.51 -2.50
C LEU A 110 4.49 3.58 -2.88
N LEU A 111 4.06 4.83 -2.84
CA LEU A 111 4.94 5.98 -2.66
C LEU A 111 4.93 6.35 -1.18
N GLN A 112 6.08 6.26 -0.52
CA GLN A 112 6.22 6.63 0.89
C GLN A 112 7.09 7.88 1.04
N ASP A 113 7.19 8.39 2.27
CA ASP A 113 8.13 9.44 2.65
C ASP A 113 9.56 9.20 2.12
N ASP A 114 10.23 10.28 1.71
CA ASP A 114 11.59 10.25 1.15
C ASP A 114 12.69 10.41 2.21
N GLN A 115 12.31 10.70 3.45
CA GLN A 115 13.22 10.99 4.56
C GLN A 115 12.92 10.18 5.82
N VAL A 116 11.64 10.08 6.22
CA VAL A 116 11.24 9.47 7.49
C VAL A 116 10.99 7.97 7.30
N PRO A 117 11.77 7.08 7.95
CA PRO A 117 11.57 5.64 7.83
C PRO A 117 10.35 5.16 8.64
N GLY A 118 9.98 3.90 8.46
CA GLY A 118 9.01 3.26 9.35
C GLY A 118 8.47 1.93 8.84
N LEU A 119 8.39 1.74 7.53
CA LEU A 119 7.88 0.51 6.94
C LEU A 119 8.89 -0.64 7.10
N GLU A 120 8.42 -1.77 7.61
CA GLU A 120 9.20 -3.01 7.75
C GLU A 120 8.38 -4.19 7.23
N PHE A 121 9.04 -5.16 6.61
CA PHE A 121 8.44 -6.44 6.23
C PHE A 121 9.13 -7.61 6.95
N PHE A 122 8.39 -8.68 7.20
CA PHE A 122 8.90 -9.85 7.91
C PHE A 122 9.43 -10.90 6.94
N LYS A 123 10.69 -11.30 7.10
CA LYS A 123 11.33 -12.33 6.28
C LYS A 123 12.35 -13.10 7.11
N ASP A 124 12.34 -14.43 6.98
CA ASP A 124 13.30 -15.34 7.62
C ASP A 124 13.46 -15.12 9.13
N GLY A 125 12.34 -14.89 9.83
CA GLY A 125 12.30 -14.68 11.27
C GLY A 125 12.69 -13.26 11.72
N LYS A 126 12.87 -12.31 10.79
CA LYS A 126 13.37 -10.96 11.08
C LYS A 126 12.52 -9.88 10.41
N TRP A 127 12.43 -8.73 11.06
CA TRP A 127 11.91 -7.51 10.47
C TRP A 127 13.01 -6.85 9.63
N ILE A 128 12.70 -6.55 8.38
CA ILE A 128 13.59 -5.91 7.42
C ILE A 128 13.04 -4.52 7.11
N PRO A 129 13.79 -3.44 7.38
CA PRO A 129 13.34 -2.09 7.07
C PRO A 129 13.36 -1.82 5.57
N ILE A 130 12.34 -1.13 5.09
CA ILE A 130 12.30 -0.58 3.73
C ILE A 130 12.84 0.86 3.78
N PRO A 131 13.84 1.22 2.96
CA PRO A 131 14.37 2.57 2.96
C PRO A 131 13.33 3.59 2.48
N PRO A 132 13.43 4.86 2.89
CA PRO A 132 12.60 5.93 2.35
C PRO A 132 12.65 6.03 0.82
N SER A 133 11.59 6.54 0.18
CA SER A 133 11.42 6.65 -1.28
C SER A 133 12.27 7.75 -1.92
N LYS A 134 13.60 7.68 -1.75
CA LYS A 134 14.52 8.58 -2.47
C LYS A 134 14.32 8.45 -3.98
N ASN A 135 14.45 9.55 -4.70
CA ASN A 135 14.31 9.62 -6.16
C ASN A 135 12.93 9.13 -6.67
N ASN A 136 11.85 9.40 -5.91
CA ASN A 136 10.48 9.03 -6.28
C ASN A 136 10.30 7.51 -6.51
N THR A 137 11.00 6.69 -5.71
CA THR A 137 10.91 5.22 -5.80
C THR A 137 9.52 4.73 -5.39
N ILE A 138 8.89 3.93 -6.25
CA ILE A 138 7.65 3.19 -5.95
C ILE A 138 8.01 1.79 -5.46
N PHE A 139 7.56 1.47 -4.25
CA PHE A 139 7.65 0.12 -3.69
C PHE A 139 6.43 -0.70 -4.11
N ILE A 140 6.64 -1.98 -4.34
CA ILE A 140 5.62 -2.90 -4.81
C ILE A 140 5.58 -4.10 -3.89
N ASN A 141 4.39 -4.48 -3.44
CA ASN A 141 4.15 -5.77 -2.83
C ASN A 141 2.88 -6.42 -3.38
N THR A 142 2.79 -7.72 -3.14
CA THR A 142 1.63 -8.55 -3.48
C THR A 142 0.79 -8.79 -2.24
N GLY A 143 -0.53 -8.74 -2.43
CA GLY A 143 -1.52 -9.09 -1.42
C GLY A 143 -2.03 -10.52 -1.57
N ASP A 144 -2.93 -10.89 -0.67
CA ASP A 144 -3.43 -12.25 -0.47
C ASP A 144 -4.10 -12.82 -1.74
N GLN A 145 -4.77 -11.99 -2.55
CA GLN A 145 -5.41 -12.48 -3.78
C GLN A 145 -4.38 -12.92 -4.82
N VAL A 146 -3.24 -12.24 -4.93
CA VAL A 146 -2.16 -12.65 -5.83
C VAL A 146 -1.51 -13.95 -5.33
N GLU A 147 -1.39 -14.13 -4.01
CA GLU A 147 -0.89 -15.38 -3.45
C GLU A 147 -1.79 -16.56 -3.83
N ILE A 148 -3.10 -16.39 -3.70
CA ILE A 148 -4.08 -17.40 -4.10
C ILE A 148 -3.98 -17.70 -5.61
N LEU A 149 -4.01 -16.66 -6.46
CA LEU A 149 -3.98 -16.82 -7.93
C LEU A 149 -2.68 -17.46 -8.43
N SER A 150 -1.57 -17.20 -7.74
CA SER A 150 -0.26 -17.76 -8.09
C SER A 150 0.02 -19.14 -7.46
N ASN A 151 -0.94 -19.68 -6.71
CA ASN A 151 -0.80 -20.91 -5.93
C ASN A 151 0.45 -20.86 -5.00
N GLY A 152 0.60 -19.75 -4.28
CA GLY A 152 1.68 -19.54 -3.30
C GLY A 152 3.05 -19.16 -3.87
N LYS A 153 3.18 -18.99 -5.20
CA LYS A 153 4.45 -18.58 -5.82
C LYS A 153 4.82 -17.14 -5.52
N TYR A 154 3.84 -16.24 -5.52
CA TYR A 154 3.99 -14.85 -5.09
C TYR A 154 3.33 -14.67 -3.72
N LYS A 155 4.13 -14.61 -2.66
CA LYS A 155 3.64 -14.57 -1.29
C LYS A 155 3.21 -13.17 -0.87
N SER A 156 2.10 -13.08 -0.17
CA SER A 156 1.70 -11.92 0.62
C SER A 156 2.54 -11.89 1.91
N VAL A 157 3.29 -10.81 2.09
CA VAL A 157 4.29 -10.71 3.17
C VAL A 157 3.76 -9.84 4.30
N VAL A 158 3.85 -10.36 5.53
CA VAL A 158 3.51 -9.60 6.73
C VAL A 158 4.41 -8.36 6.82
N HIS A 159 3.79 -7.19 6.98
CA HIS A 159 4.48 -5.92 7.10
C HIS A 159 3.83 -5.04 8.17
N ARG A 160 4.55 -4.00 8.60
CA ARG A 160 4.10 -3.05 9.63
C ARG A 160 4.71 -1.68 9.41
N VAL A 161 4.15 -0.66 10.06
CA VAL A 161 4.77 0.67 10.15
C VAL A 161 5.13 0.98 11.59
N MET A 162 6.41 1.27 11.83
CA MET A 162 6.92 1.73 13.11
C MET A 162 6.70 3.23 13.28
N THR A 163 6.39 3.65 14.50
CA THR A 163 6.40 5.08 14.84
C THR A 163 7.81 5.56 15.13
N VAL A 164 8.05 6.86 14.96
CA VAL A 164 9.33 7.50 15.27
C VAL A 164 9.15 8.60 16.30
N LYS A 165 10.19 8.81 17.12
CA LYS A 165 10.17 9.88 18.13
C LYS A 165 10.32 11.27 17.53
N HIS A 166 10.88 11.38 16.32
CA HIS A 166 11.06 12.65 15.64
C HIS A 166 10.75 12.49 14.16
N GLY A 167 9.95 13.39 13.62
CA GLY A 167 9.50 13.36 12.24
C GLY A 167 8.08 12.82 12.08
N SER A 168 7.48 13.11 10.93
CA SER A 168 6.17 12.61 10.57
C SER A 168 6.26 12.01 9.17
N ARG A 169 6.03 10.70 9.09
CA ARG A 169 6.10 9.95 7.83
C ARG A 169 4.80 10.11 7.07
N LEU A 170 4.87 10.45 5.79
CA LEU A 170 3.78 10.24 4.82
C LEU A 170 3.77 8.75 4.38
#